data_AF-X0WST1-F1
#
_entry.id   AF-X0WST1-F1
#
_cell.length_a   1.000
_cell.length_b   1.000
_cell.length_c   1.000
_cell.angle_alpha   90.00
_cell.angle_beta   90.00
_cell.angle_gamma   90.00
#
_symmetry.space_group_name_H-M   'P 1'
#
loop_
_entity.id
_entity.type
_entity.pdbx_description
1 polymer ?
#
loop_
_entity_poly.entity_id
_entity_poly.type
_entity_poly.pdbx_seq_one_letter_code
_entity_poly.pdbx_strand_id
1 'polypeptide(L)'
;MYYLYHIPGKKIGVTCNLNRRVTLTQGYNPDEYEVLDQSDDIDYISEKEIELQQSYGYKIDRKKYNELFKFNKKMKINVTEQTTTFPCPVNKLKGQLLDNIGMEWETEHGTLHITEKTVPWIIKNVKTSMYNNNRCYVYNKAFARLYDNNNLFSEPIMVQCEDDAMFSRIREWAQDRGLYDKGNAHTQYVKLQEEAGELAKALLK
;
A
#
# COMPACT_ATOMS: atom_id res chain seq x y z
N MET A 1 -15.98 20.68 6.23
CA MET A 1 -16.02 21.70 7.29
C MET A 1 -14.63 22.00 7.81
N TYR A 2 -14.21 23.25 7.69
CA TYR A 2 -12.98 23.82 8.22
C TYR A 2 -13.33 24.76 9.38
N TYR A 3 -12.59 24.66 10.47
CA TYR A 3 -12.77 25.47 11.68
C TYR A 3 -11.59 26.42 11.84
N LEU A 4 -11.89 27.70 11.94
CA LEU A 4 -10.95 28.76 12.27
C LEU A 4 -10.99 28.97 13.77
N TYR A 5 -9.88 28.66 14.44
CA TYR A 5 -9.79 28.67 15.89
C TYR A 5 -8.75 29.67 16.39
N HIS A 6 -8.97 30.17 17.59
CA HIS A 6 -8.10 31.11 18.26
C HIS A 6 -7.72 30.58 19.64
N ILE A 7 -6.41 30.55 19.90
CA ILE A 7 -5.86 30.32 21.23
C ILE A 7 -5.37 31.68 21.73
N PRO A 8 -6.05 32.30 22.69
CA PRO A 8 -5.73 33.64 23.19
C PRO A 8 -4.26 33.79 23.60
N GLY A 9 -3.61 34.84 23.08
CA GLY A 9 -2.20 35.14 23.34
C GLY A 9 -1.20 34.19 22.67
N LYS A 10 -1.64 33.25 21.82
CA LYS A 10 -0.77 32.27 21.16
C LYS A 10 -0.83 32.35 19.64
N LYS A 11 -1.99 32.05 19.04
CA LYS A 11 -2.15 32.01 17.57
C LYS A 11 -3.61 31.89 17.14
N ILE A 12 -3.84 32.18 15.86
CA ILE A 12 -5.04 31.81 15.11
C ILE A 12 -4.64 30.79 14.06
N GLY A 13 -5.46 29.76 13.85
CA GLY A 13 -5.19 28.74 12.84
C GLY A 13 -6.44 28.03 12.34
N VAL A 14 -6.29 27.28 11.24
CA VAL A 14 -7.37 26.48 10.66
C VAL A 14 -7.17 24.97 10.86
N THR A 15 -8.26 24.24 11.10
CA THR A 15 -8.27 22.77 11.11
C THR A 15 -9.61 22.17 10.72
N CYS A 16 -9.62 20.97 10.12
CA CYS A 16 -10.86 20.20 9.93
C CYS A 16 -11.28 19.41 11.19
N ASN A 17 -10.44 19.35 12.23
CA ASN A 17 -10.72 18.58 13.44
C ASN A 17 -10.07 19.21 14.68
N LEU A 18 -10.88 19.99 15.41
CA LEU A 18 -10.47 20.71 16.62
C LEU A 18 -9.99 19.77 17.72
N ASN A 19 -10.79 18.76 18.07
CA ASN A 19 -10.43 17.83 19.15
C ASN A 19 -9.09 17.14 18.88
N ARG A 20 -8.88 16.58 17.67
CA ARG A 20 -7.63 15.92 17.32
C ARG A 20 -6.44 16.90 17.33
N ARG A 21 -6.59 18.08 16.73
CA ARG A 21 -5.46 19.00 16.52
C ARG A 21 -5.16 19.91 17.71
N VAL A 22 -6.18 20.47 18.33
CA VAL A 22 -6.04 21.47 19.41
C VAL A 22 -5.97 20.78 20.76
N THR A 23 -6.87 19.83 21.03
CA THR A 23 -6.92 19.13 22.32
C THR A 23 -5.92 17.98 22.41
N LEU A 24 -6.02 16.96 21.56
CA LEU A 24 -5.16 15.77 21.67
C LEU A 24 -3.70 16.02 21.26
N THR A 25 -3.46 16.80 20.21
CA THR A 25 -2.10 17.01 19.69
C THR A 25 -1.38 18.18 20.35
N GLN A 26 -2.08 19.31 20.56
CA GLN A 26 -1.47 20.52 21.14
C GLN A 26 -1.68 20.63 22.65
N GLY A 27 -2.60 19.86 23.24
CA GLY A 27 -2.81 19.79 24.68
C GLY A 27 -3.70 20.89 25.27
N TYR A 28 -4.43 21.64 24.45
CA TYR A 28 -5.32 22.71 24.93
C TYR A 28 -6.72 22.18 25.22
N ASN A 29 -7.24 22.50 26.40
CA ASN A 29 -8.60 22.14 26.78
C ASN A 29 -9.63 22.97 26.00
N PRO A 30 -10.86 22.47 25.80
CA PRO A 30 -11.91 23.17 25.05
C PRO A 30 -12.28 24.57 25.56
N ASP A 31 -11.96 24.89 26.81
CA ASP A 31 -12.12 26.20 27.45
C ASP A 31 -10.94 27.17 27.20
N GLU A 32 -9.82 26.67 26.66
CA GLU A 32 -8.61 27.45 26.37
C GLU A 32 -8.54 27.95 24.92
N TYR A 33 -9.52 27.60 24.09
CA TYR A 33 -9.60 28.06 22.70
C TYR A 33 -11.05 28.30 22.28
N GLU A 34 -11.22 29.19 21.32
CA GLU A 34 -12.51 29.53 20.73
C GLU A 34 -12.54 29.26 19.23
N VAL A 35 -13.74 29.02 18.71
CA VAL A 35 -13.97 28.91 17.26
C VAL A 35 -14.48 30.26 16.78
N LEU A 36 -13.68 30.93 15.95
CA LEU A 36 -14.01 32.25 15.40
C LEU A 36 -14.91 32.15 14.17
N ASP A 37 -14.73 31.10 13.36
CA ASP A 37 -15.55 30.86 12.17
C ASP A 37 -15.50 29.41 11.70
N GLN A 38 -16.45 29.02 10.86
CA GLN A 38 -16.49 27.72 10.21
C GLN A 38 -17.09 27.82 8.79
N SER A 39 -16.48 27.14 7.82
CA SER A 39 -17.00 27.06 6.46
C SER A 39 -16.57 25.76 5.79
N ASP A 40 -17.32 25.33 4.79
CA ASP A 40 -16.90 24.26 3.88
C ASP A 40 -16.00 24.78 2.75
N ASP A 41 -15.99 26.09 2.51
CA ASP A 41 -15.12 26.73 1.53
C ASP A 41 -13.72 26.98 2.13
N ILE A 42 -12.73 26.29 1.56
CA ILE A 42 -11.33 26.36 1.98
C ILE A 42 -10.68 27.70 1.63
N ASP A 43 -11.05 28.30 0.49
CA ASP A 43 -10.45 29.54 0.02
C ASP A 43 -10.90 30.69 0.92
N TYR A 44 -12.21 30.74 1.22
CA TYR A 44 -12.79 31.68 2.18
C TYR A 44 -12.13 31.60 3.56
N ILE A 45 -12.09 30.42 4.17
CA ILE A 45 -11.53 30.25 5.53
C ILE A 45 -10.04 30.56 5.57
N SER A 46 -9.31 30.18 4.52
CA SER A 46 -7.87 30.43 4.44
C SER A 46 -7.53 31.92 4.28
N GLU A 47 -8.38 32.72 3.65
CA GLU A 47 -8.19 34.16 3.57
C GLU A 47 -8.52 34.84 4.89
N LYS A 48 -9.62 34.41 5.52
CA LYS A 48 -10.05 34.90 6.83
C LYS A 48 -9.03 34.61 7.93
N GLU A 49 -8.33 33.47 7.86
CA GLU A 49 -7.22 33.17 8.77
C GLU A 49 -6.15 34.26 8.75
N ILE A 50 -5.71 34.68 7.56
CA ILE A 50 -4.66 35.69 7.41
C ILE A 50 -5.14 37.06 7.87
N GLU A 51 -6.37 37.43 7.51
CA GLU A 51 -7.01 38.67 7.97
C GLU A 51 -7.05 38.76 9.51
N LEU A 52 -7.42 37.65 10.16
CA LEU A 52 -7.48 37.58 11.62
C LEU A 52 -6.10 37.54 12.26
N GLN A 53 -5.13 36.81 11.69
CA GLN A 53 -3.74 36.85 12.17
C GLN A 53 -3.19 38.28 12.13
N GLN A 54 -3.47 39.03 11.06
CA GLN A 54 -3.03 40.42 10.93
C GLN A 54 -3.74 41.36 11.91
N SER A 55 -5.06 41.26 12.05
CA SER A 55 -5.84 42.15 12.94
C SER A 55 -5.53 41.91 14.43
N TYR A 56 -5.28 40.66 14.84
CA TYR A 56 -4.89 40.31 16.20
C TYR A 56 -3.37 40.51 16.48
N GLY A 57 -2.60 40.90 15.46
CA GLY A 57 -1.15 41.13 15.60
C GLY A 57 -0.32 39.85 15.74
N TYR A 58 -0.86 38.70 15.36
CA TYR A 58 -0.11 37.45 15.30
C TYR A 58 0.80 37.43 14.06
N LYS A 59 1.86 36.63 14.12
CA LYS A 59 2.73 36.40 12.97
C LYS A 59 1.94 35.72 11.86
N ILE A 60 1.82 36.39 10.72
CA ILE A 60 1.13 35.88 9.54
C ILE A 60 1.88 34.66 9.00
N ASP A 61 1.12 33.60 8.68
CA ASP A 61 1.66 32.40 8.08
C ASP A 61 2.20 32.65 6.67
N ARG A 62 3.36 32.06 6.37
CA ARG A 62 4.05 32.24 5.07
C ARG A 62 3.34 31.55 3.91
N LYS A 63 2.47 30.58 4.20
CA LYS A 63 1.70 29.80 3.23
C LYS A 63 0.27 29.74 3.71
N LYS A 64 -0.66 29.96 2.78
CA LYS A 64 -2.09 29.89 3.07
C LYS A 64 -2.51 28.45 3.42
N TYR A 65 -3.52 28.27 4.26
CA TYR A 65 -4.05 26.95 4.58
C TYR A 65 -4.54 26.19 3.34
N ASN A 66 -5.18 26.87 2.38
CA ASN A 66 -5.60 26.27 1.10
C ASN A 66 -4.41 25.77 0.25
N GLU A 67 -3.25 26.40 0.36
CA GLU A 67 -2.03 26.01 -0.35
C GLU A 67 -1.38 24.77 0.26
N LEU A 68 -1.64 24.45 1.54
CA LEU A 68 -1.11 23.25 2.18
C LEU A 68 -1.61 21.97 1.48
N PHE A 69 -2.81 21.98 0.91
CA PHE A 69 -3.40 20.84 0.19
C PHE A 69 -2.95 20.76 -1.27
N LYS A 70 -2.55 21.89 -1.87
CA LYS A 70 -2.03 21.94 -3.26
C LYS A 70 -0.66 21.25 -3.40
N PHE A 71 0.00 20.93 -2.28
CA PHE A 71 1.29 20.22 -2.24
C PHE A 71 1.18 18.68 -2.20
N ASN A 72 0.01 18.08 -2.43
CA ASN A 72 -0.03 16.72 -3.01
C ASN A 72 0.50 16.76 -4.45
N LYS A 73 1.75 17.19 -4.62
CA LYS A 73 2.53 17.00 -5.83
C LYS A 73 2.58 15.49 -6.02
N LYS A 74 1.77 15.01 -6.96
CA LYS A 74 1.87 13.64 -7.44
C LYS A 74 3.33 13.33 -7.68
N MET A 75 3.80 12.21 -7.14
CA MET A 75 5.18 11.80 -7.27
C MET A 75 5.56 11.74 -8.75
N LYS A 76 6.50 12.58 -9.19
CA LYS A 76 6.96 12.56 -10.58
C LYS A 76 8.01 11.45 -10.74
N ILE A 77 7.56 10.27 -11.14
CA ILE A 77 8.43 9.12 -11.43
C ILE A 77 9.10 9.27 -12.79
N ASN A 78 10.24 8.63 -12.96
CA ASN A 78 10.91 8.48 -14.24
C ASN A 78 10.88 7.00 -14.65
N VAL A 79 10.21 6.70 -15.76
CA VAL A 79 10.04 5.34 -16.28
C VAL A 79 10.99 5.16 -17.45
N THR A 80 11.82 4.13 -17.35
CA THR A 80 12.66 3.60 -18.43
C THR A 80 12.20 2.19 -18.75
N GLU A 81 12.68 1.57 -19.83
CA GLU A 81 12.40 0.15 -20.14
C GLU A 81 12.66 -0.76 -18.91
N GLN A 82 13.86 -0.66 -18.34
CA GLN A 82 14.31 -1.57 -17.29
C GLN A 82 13.79 -1.22 -15.89
N THR A 83 13.64 0.07 -15.59
CA THR A 83 13.42 0.54 -14.22
C THR A 83 12.43 1.70 -14.11
N THR A 84 11.72 1.74 -12.98
CA THR A 84 10.97 2.91 -12.54
C THR A 84 11.73 3.56 -11.39
N THR A 85 12.11 4.83 -11.57
CA THR A 85 12.85 5.61 -10.58
C THR A 85 11.92 6.59 -9.86
N PHE A 86 11.95 6.55 -8.52
CA PHE A 86 11.23 7.44 -7.63
C PHE A 86 12.13 8.61 -7.19
N PRO A 87 11.60 9.85 -7.13
CA PRO A 87 12.35 11.06 -6.80
C PRO A 87 12.55 11.24 -5.29
N CYS A 88 12.80 10.15 -4.55
CA CYS A 88 13.01 10.17 -3.12
C CYS A 88 13.98 9.08 -2.65
N PRO A 89 14.59 9.25 -1.46
CA PRO A 89 15.33 8.19 -0.81
C PRO A 89 14.40 7.07 -0.29
N VAL A 90 14.97 5.87 -0.07
CA VAL A 90 14.23 4.66 0.36
C VAL A 90 13.46 4.88 1.66
N ASN A 91 14.03 5.59 2.63
CA ASN A 91 13.40 5.86 3.93
C ASN A 91 12.13 6.71 3.84
N LYS A 92 11.97 7.51 2.78
CA LYS A 92 10.80 8.36 2.55
C LYS A 92 9.79 7.74 1.58
N LEU A 93 10.18 6.67 0.88
CA LEU A 93 9.37 6.08 -0.18
C LEU A 93 8.02 5.57 0.33
N LYS A 94 7.98 4.92 1.51
CA LYS A 94 6.73 4.35 2.04
C LYS A 94 5.62 5.39 2.20
N GLY A 95 5.92 6.53 2.81
CA GLY A 95 4.95 7.61 2.97
C GLY A 95 4.50 8.16 1.63
N GLN A 96 5.46 8.44 0.74
CA GLN A 96 5.12 8.98 -0.58
C GLN A 96 4.32 8.02 -1.45
N LEU A 97 4.52 6.70 -1.34
CA LEU A 97 3.68 5.74 -2.05
C LEU A 97 2.24 5.73 -1.50
N LEU A 98 2.07 5.83 -0.18
CA LEU A 98 0.73 5.93 0.44
C LEU A 98 0.01 7.22 0.02
N ASP A 99 0.74 8.32 -0.09
CA ASP A 99 0.20 9.60 -0.56
C ASP A 99 -0.19 9.58 -2.06
N ASN A 100 0.32 8.61 -2.82
CA ASN A 100 0.11 8.44 -4.27
C ASN A 100 -0.61 7.13 -4.63
N ILE A 101 -1.41 6.58 -3.72
CA ILE A 101 -2.27 5.43 -4.01
C ILE A 101 -3.19 5.76 -5.20
N GLY A 102 -3.31 4.82 -6.14
CA GLY A 102 -4.06 4.98 -7.39
C GLY A 102 -3.23 5.57 -8.54
N MET A 103 -1.94 5.86 -8.33
CA MET A 103 -1.05 6.23 -9.42
C MET A 103 -0.69 5.02 -10.28
N GLU A 104 -0.79 5.17 -11.59
CA GLU A 104 -0.47 4.14 -12.59
C GLU A 104 0.46 4.67 -13.68
N TRP A 105 1.23 3.77 -14.29
CA TRP A 105 2.09 4.09 -15.43
C TRP A 105 2.29 2.87 -16.32
N GLU A 106 2.49 3.14 -17.61
CA GLU A 106 2.76 2.10 -18.60
C GLU A 106 4.26 1.74 -18.62
N THR A 107 4.52 0.44 -18.80
CA THR A 107 5.84 -0.10 -19.08
C THR A 107 5.73 -1.10 -20.23
N GLU A 108 6.86 -1.49 -20.82
CA GLU A 108 6.89 -2.54 -21.86
C GLU A 108 6.41 -3.91 -21.37
N HIS A 109 6.31 -4.10 -20.05
CA HIS A 109 5.82 -5.33 -19.43
C HIS A 109 4.37 -5.21 -18.93
N GLY A 110 3.67 -4.14 -19.30
CA GLY A 110 2.29 -3.85 -18.89
C GLY A 110 2.17 -2.66 -17.94
N THR A 111 0.93 -2.36 -17.57
CA THR A 111 0.59 -1.21 -16.71
C THR A 111 0.79 -1.55 -15.23
N LEU A 112 1.58 -0.73 -14.54
CA LEU A 112 1.91 -0.90 -13.12
C LEU A 112 1.19 0.17 -12.30
N HIS A 113 0.74 -0.21 -11.11
CA HIS A 113 -0.08 0.64 -10.25
C HIS A 113 0.40 0.62 -8.79
N ILE A 114 0.29 1.76 -8.11
CA ILE A 114 0.48 1.89 -6.67
C ILE A 114 -0.84 1.62 -5.97
N THR A 115 -0.90 0.53 -5.23
CA THR A 115 -2.04 0.11 -4.41
C THR A 115 -1.52 -0.35 -3.04
N GLU A 116 -2.40 -0.45 -2.05
CA GLU A 116 -2.03 -0.94 -0.71
C GLU A 116 -1.34 -2.31 -0.75
N LYS A 117 -1.67 -3.15 -1.74
CA LYS A 117 -1.06 -4.46 -1.93
C LYS A 117 0.33 -4.40 -2.59
N THR A 118 0.56 -3.45 -3.50
CA THR A 118 1.84 -3.33 -4.21
C THR A 118 2.91 -2.59 -3.41
N VAL A 119 2.51 -1.68 -2.50
CA VAL A 119 3.43 -0.91 -1.65
C VAL A 119 4.42 -1.78 -0.85
N PRO A 120 3.99 -2.84 -0.14
CA PRO A 120 4.92 -3.72 0.58
C PRO A 120 5.96 -4.36 -0.35
N TRP A 121 5.55 -4.77 -1.54
CA TRP A 121 6.45 -5.37 -2.52
C TRP A 121 7.48 -4.36 -3.04
N ILE A 122 7.04 -3.13 -3.35
CA ILE A 122 7.94 -2.04 -3.79
C ILE A 122 8.99 -1.76 -2.72
N ILE A 123 8.58 -1.61 -1.45
CA ILE A 123 9.49 -1.32 -0.34
C ILE A 123 10.52 -2.45 -0.12
N LYS A 124 10.10 -3.71 -0.31
CA LYS A 124 11.01 -4.87 -0.18
C LYS A 124 12.04 -4.94 -1.31
N ASN A 125 11.67 -4.50 -2.52
CA ASN A 125 12.49 -4.68 -3.73
C ASN A 125 13.20 -3.41 -4.21
N VAL A 126 12.94 -2.26 -3.60
CA VAL A 126 13.56 -0.99 -3.98
C VAL A 126 15.07 -1.00 -3.75
N LYS A 127 15.80 -0.38 -4.69
CA LYS A 127 17.24 -0.15 -4.61
C LYS A 127 17.54 1.35 -4.58
N THR A 128 18.55 1.74 -3.80
CA THR A 128 19.07 3.11 -3.82
C THR A 128 19.86 3.34 -5.11
N SER A 129 19.70 4.50 -5.74
CA SER A 129 20.47 4.86 -6.94
C SER A 129 21.94 5.10 -6.59
N MET A 130 22.86 4.46 -7.33
CA MET A 130 24.31 4.60 -7.11
C MET A 130 24.81 6.04 -7.28
N TYR A 131 24.17 6.83 -8.15
CA TYR A 131 24.59 8.20 -8.47
C TYR A 131 23.92 9.27 -7.59
N ASN A 132 22.83 8.93 -6.89
CA ASN A 132 22.07 9.90 -6.13
C ASN A 132 21.27 9.21 -5.02
N ASN A 133 21.70 9.42 -3.77
CA ASN A 133 21.04 8.85 -2.59
C ASN A 133 19.63 9.39 -2.36
N ASN A 134 19.25 10.50 -3.01
CA ASN A 134 17.90 11.05 -2.98
C ASN A 134 16.97 10.42 -4.03
N ARG A 135 17.41 9.36 -4.71
CA ARG A 135 16.60 8.60 -5.67
C ARG A 135 16.70 7.12 -5.39
N CYS A 136 15.62 6.41 -5.65
CA CYS A 136 15.55 4.97 -5.54
C CYS A 136 14.75 4.41 -6.71
N TYR A 137 14.91 3.14 -7.02
CA TYR A 137 14.31 2.53 -8.20
C TYR A 137 13.91 1.08 -7.97
N VAL A 138 13.00 0.60 -8.81
CA VAL A 138 12.60 -0.82 -8.92
C VAL A 138 12.72 -1.29 -10.36
N TYR A 139 12.99 -2.58 -10.55
CA TYR A 139 13.03 -3.19 -11.88
C TYR A 139 11.61 -3.49 -12.38
N ASN A 140 11.27 -2.98 -13.55
CA ASN A 140 9.91 -3.10 -14.12
C ASN A 140 9.53 -4.55 -14.37
N LYS A 141 10.45 -5.36 -14.92
CA LYS A 141 10.21 -6.80 -15.18
C LYS A 141 9.89 -7.58 -13.90
N ALA A 142 10.57 -7.27 -12.80
CA ALA A 142 10.29 -7.90 -11.52
C ALA A 142 8.94 -7.45 -10.96
N PHE A 143 8.59 -6.17 -11.17
CA PHE A 143 7.31 -5.63 -10.69
C PHE A 143 6.13 -6.14 -11.51
N ALA A 144 6.26 -6.25 -12.83
CA ALA A 144 5.23 -6.85 -13.69
C ALA A 144 4.95 -8.31 -13.32
N ARG A 145 6.00 -9.11 -13.05
CA ARG A 145 5.86 -10.50 -12.57
C ARG A 145 5.10 -10.65 -11.26
N LEU A 146 4.96 -9.58 -10.46
CA LEU A 146 4.11 -9.62 -9.27
C LEU A 146 2.65 -9.85 -9.67
N TYR A 147 2.20 -9.26 -10.79
CA TYR A 147 0.85 -9.42 -11.31
C TYR A 147 0.64 -10.83 -11.86
N ASP A 148 1.63 -11.38 -12.57
CA ASP A 148 1.59 -12.76 -13.10
C ASP A 148 1.56 -13.82 -12.00
N ASN A 149 2.36 -13.64 -10.94
CA ASN A 149 2.56 -14.68 -9.92
C ASN A 149 1.63 -14.58 -8.69
N ASN A 150 1.02 -13.43 -8.42
CA ASN A 150 0.27 -13.23 -7.15
C ASN A 150 -1.23 -13.00 -7.32
N ASN A 151 -1.80 -13.10 -8.53
CA ASN A 151 -3.25 -13.04 -8.73
C ASN A 151 -3.88 -11.84 -7.97
N LEU A 152 -3.20 -10.68 -7.99
CA LEU A 152 -3.48 -9.53 -7.09
C LEU A 152 -4.92 -8.98 -7.21
N PHE A 153 -5.58 -9.28 -8.33
CA PHE A 153 -6.92 -8.83 -8.72
C PHE A 153 -7.89 -9.97 -9.10
N SER A 154 -7.49 -11.24 -9.03
CA SER A 154 -8.47 -12.31 -9.14
C SER A 154 -9.23 -12.38 -7.82
N GLU A 155 -10.56 -12.33 -7.86
CA GLU A 155 -11.37 -13.01 -6.84
C GLU A 155 -10.75 -14.38 -6.57
N PRO A 156 -10.81 -14.92 -5.34
CA PRO A 156 -10.26 -16.24 -5.08
C PRO A 156 -10.90 -17.19 -6.08
N ILE A 157 -10.14 -17.52 -7.13
CA ILE A 157 -10.41 -18.69 -7.91
C ILE A 157 -10.28 -19.74 -6.84
N MET A 158 -11.41 -20.33 -6.44
CA MET A 158 -11.37 -21.67 -5.90
C MET A 158 -10.67 -22.46 -6.98
N VAL A 159 -9.34 -22.52 -6.89
CA VAL A 159 -8.56 -23.58 -7.47
C VAL A 159 -9.24 -24.77 -6.84
N GLN A 160 -10.11 -25.42 -7.60
CA GLN A 160 -10.47 -26.79 -7.31
C GLN A 160 -9.12 -27.46 -7.16
N CYS A 161 -8.73 -27.74 -5.92
CA CYS A 161 -7.43 -28.31 -5.63
C CYS A 161 -7.25 -29.48 -6.58
N GLU A 162 -6.29 -29.36 -7.51
CA GLU A 162 -5.75 -30.50 -8.24
C GLU A 162 -5.08 -31.50 -7.28
N ASP A 163 -5.11 -31.26 -5.96
CA ASP A 163 -4.69 -32.22 -4.95
C ASP A 163 -5.45 -33.54 -5.02
N ASP A 164 -6.76 -33.54 -5.33
CA ASP A 164 -7.51 -34.79 -5.49
C ASP A 164 -7.28 -35.40 -6.88
N ALA A 165 -6.99 -34.58 -7.89
CA ALA A 165 -6.65 -35.03 -9.23
C ALA A 165 -5.29 -35.74 -9.26
N MET A 166 -4.30 -35.30 -8.47
CA MET A 166 -2.99 -35.93 -8.42
C MET A 166 -3.04 -37.35 -7.86
N PHE A 167 -3.66 -37.57 -6.69
CA PHE A 167 -3.81 -38.93 -6.14
C PHE A 167 -4.70 -39.80 -7.01
N SER A 168 -5.77 -39.24 -7.61
CA SER A 168 -6.62 -39.98 -8.56
C SER A 168 -5.84 -40.42 -9.80
N ARG A 169 -4.97 -39.57 -10.37
CA ARG A 169 -4.10 -39.93 -11.49
C ARG A 169 -3.07 -41.00 -11.13
N ILE A 170 -2.55 -40.99 -9.91
CA ILE A 170 -1.64 -42.04 -9.41
C ILE A 170 -2.37 -43.38 -9.33
N ARG A 171 -3.62 -43.40 -8.83
CA ARG A 171 -4.44 -44.62 -8.76
C ARG A 171 -4.84 -45.14 -10.14
N GLU A 172 -5.27 -44.26 -11.04
CA GLU A 172 -5.58 -44.62 -12.44
C GLU A 172 -4.36 -45.23 -13.13
N TRP A 173 -3.19 -44.60 -13.03
CA TRP A 173 -1.95 -45.14 -13.58
C TRP A 173 -1.57 -46.50 -12.97
N ALA A 174 -1.78 -46.68 -11.66
CA ALA A 174 -1.48 -47.93 -10.98
C ALA A 174 -2.43 -49.06 -11.42
N GLN A 175 -3.69 -48.71 -11.68
CA GLN A 175 -4.70 -49.63 -12.18
C GLN A 175 -4.47 -50.02 -13.64
N ASP A 176 -4.13 -49.06 -14.51
CA ASP A 176 -3.77 -49.33 -15.92
C ASP A 176 -2.57 -50.27 -16.07
N ARG A 177 -1.65 -50.23 -15.11
CA ARG A 177 -0.47 -51.13 -15.08
C ARG A 177 -0.70 -52.44 -14.33
N GLY A 178 -1.92 -52.67 -13.85
CA GLY A 178 -2.28 -53.88 -13.10
C GLY A 178 -1.46 -54.05 -11.82
N LEU A 179 -0.99 -52.95 -11.23
CA LEU A 179 -0.16 -53.02 -10.02
C LEU A 179 -0.93 -53.66 -8.86
N TYR A 180 -2.25 -53.43 -8.79
CA TYR A 180 -3.13 -54.00 -7.78
C TYR A 180 -3.50 -55.47 -8.02
N ASP A 181 -3.26 -56.02 -9.21
CA ASP A 181 -3.70 -57.37 -9.60
C ASP A 181 -2.81 -58.48 -9.04
N LYS A 182 -1.58 -58.15 -8.61
CA LYS A 182 -0.59 -59.12 -8.13
C LYS A 182 -0.12 -58.76 -6.72
N GLY A 183 -0.28 -59.69 -5.79
CA GLY A 183 0.16 -59.56 -4.40
C GLY A 183 1.68 -59.75 -4.20
N ASN A 184 2.52 -59.15 -5.04
CA ASN A 184 3.97 -59.24 -4.89
C ASN A 184 4.52 -58.14 -3.94
N ALA A 185 5.73 -58.35 -3.40
CA ALA A 185 6.32 -57.43 -2.42
C ALA A 185 6.58 -56.01 -2.98
N HIS A 186 6.82 -55.88 -4.29
CA HIS A 186 7.01 -54.58 -4.93
C HIS A 186 5.71 -53.78 -5.02
N THR A 187 4.58 -54.43 -5.32
CA THR A 187 3.25 -53.83 -5.27
C THR A 187 2.93 -53.34 -3.85
N GLN A 188 3.20 -54.15 -2.83
CA GLN A 188 2.95 -53.76 -1.44
C GLN A 188 3.81 -52.56 -1.01
N TYR A 189 5.07 -52.51 -1.44
CA TYR A 189 5.93 -51.36 -1.20
C TYR A 189 5.39 -50.07 -1.82
N VAL A 190 4.87 -50.12 -3.06
CA VAL A 190 4.32 -48.93 -3.73
C VAL A 190 3.03 -48.45 -3.05
N LYS A 191 2.16 -49.36 -2.60
CA LYS A 191 0.95 -49.01 -1.82
C LYS A 191 1.28 -48.25 -0.54
N LEU A 192 2.33 -48.68 0.19
CA LEU A 192 2.77 -48.01 1.41
C LEU A 192 3.23 -46.57 1.16
N GLN A 193 3.81 -46.27 -0.02
CA GLN A 193 4.19 -44.90 -0.36
C GLN A 193 2.95 -44.02 -0.61
N GLU A 194 1.89 -44.57 -1.22
CA GLU A 194 0.61 -43.88 -1.38
C GLU A 194 -0.02 -43.57 -0.01
N GLU A 195 -0.14 -44.57 0.86
CA GLU A 195 -0.69 -44.41 2.22
C GLU A 195 0.12 -43.43 3.08
N ALA A 196 1.47 -43.47 2.98
CA ALA A 196 2.34 -42.51 3.66
C ALA A 196 2.16 -41.08 3.14
N GLY A 197 1.92 -40.92 1.83
CA GLY A 197 1.61 -39.63 1.21
C GLY A 197 0.28 -39.04 1.68
N GLU A 198 -0.75 -39.87 1.79
CA GLU A 198 -2.05 -39.46 2.34
C GLU A 198 -1.95 -39.08 3.82
N LEU A 199 -1.21 -39.86 4.61
CA LEU A 199 -0.96 -39.54 6.02
C LEU A 199 -0.20 -38.21 6.17
N ALA A 200 0.83 -37.97 5.36
CA ALA A 200 1.57 -36.71 5.37
C ALA A 200 0.67 -35.52 4.98
N LYS A 201 -0.23 -35.66 4.00
CA LYS A 201 -1.23 -34.64 3.64
C LYS A 201 -2.16 -34.32 4.80
N ALA A 202 -2.59 -35.33 5.57
CA ALA A 202 -3.43 -35.13 6.75
C ALA A 202 -2.71 -34.40 7.89
N LEU A 203 -1.40 -34.64 8.05
CA LEU A 203 -0.59 -34.02 9.10
C LEU A 203 -0.13 -32.58 8.78
N LEU A 204 0.01 -32.24 7.49
CA LEU A 204 0.54 -30.95 7.02
C LEU A 204 -0.55 -29.92 6.67
N LYS A 205 -1.84 -30.27 6.84
CA LYS A 205 -2.97 -29.34 6.79
C LYS A 205 -3.27 -28.77 8.18
#